data_AF-A0A8B6DKQ4-F1
#
_entry.id   AF-A0A8B6DKQ4-F1
#
_cell.length_a   1.000
_cell.length_b   1.000
_cell.length_c   1.000
_cell.angle_alpha   90.00
_cell.angle_beta   90.00
_cell.angle_gamma   90.00
#
_symmetry.space_group_name_H-M   'P 1'
#
loop_
_entity.id
_entity.type
_entity.pdbx_description
1 polymer ?
#
loop_
_entity_poly.entity_id
_entity_poly.type
_entity_poly.pdbx_seq_one_letter_code
_entity_poly.pdbx_strand_id
1 'polypeptide(L)'
;MKMGNNPSQLEKEIGTEQLPANEHYFGLVNFGNTCYGNSVLQALYFCRPFREKVLQFKQHQKNNKKETLLTCLADLFYSIATQKKKVGTIAPKKFITRLRKEYELFDNYMQQDAHEFLNYLLNRVSELLQAEKQGNKPKSVNNPEIQSKPEPTWVEELFQGTFTNETRCLNCETVSSKDEDFLDLSVDVEQNTSITHCLRGFSSTETLCAEQKYYCEVCCSKQEAQKRMRVKKLPQILALHLKRFKYMEQMNRFTKLSYRVVFPLELRLFNTSDDAFNPDRMYDLVAVVIHIGSSLNRGHYISIVKSDGFWLLFDDDIVDKIDPSTIEDFYGLPSDLQKNSETGYILFYQSRE
;
A
#
# COMPACT_ATOMS: atom_id res chain seq x y z
N MET A 1 -12.82 10.95 -44.43
CA MET A 1 -11.62 10.12 -44.24
C MET A 1 -11.55 9.75 -42.76
N LYS A 2 -11.82 8.49 -42.41
CA LYS A 2 -11.61 7.99 -41.05
C LYS A 2 -10.09 7.86 -40.87
N MET A 3 -9.47 8.70 -40.04
CA MET A 3 -8.07 8.47 -39.63
C MET A 3 -8.02 7.10 -38.95
N GLY A 4 -7.37 6.13 -39.60
CA GLY A 4 -7.06 4.85 -38.98
C GLY A 4 -6.19 5.13 -37.76
N ASN A 5 -6.71 4.86 -36.58
CA ASN A 5 -5.97 5.02 -35.34
C ASN A 5 -4.99 3.84 -35.28
N ASN A 6 -3.75 4.05 -35.74
CA ASN A 6 -2.72 3.03 -35.69
C ASN A 6 -2.51 2.58 -34.23
N PRO A 7 -2.45 1.27 -33.95
CA PRO A 7 -2.25 0.79 -32.59
C PRO A 7 -0.88 1.26 -32.07
N SER A 8 -0.87 1.73 -30.83
CA SER A 8 0.32 2.04 -30.04
C SER A 8 1.24 0.81 -29.91
N GLN A 9 2.50 1.04 -29.55
CA GLN A 9 3.47 -0.05 -29.34
C GLN A 9 2.97 -1.04 -28.29
N LEU A 10 2.46 -0.55 -27.16
CA LEU A 10 1.89 -1.39 -26.11
C LEU A 10 0.69 -2.23 -26.62
N GLU A 11 -0.19 -1.65 -27.43
CA GLU A 11 -1.31 -2.40 -28.03
C GLU A 11 -0.82 -3.53 -28.96
N LYS A 12 0.31 -3.33 -29.65
CA LYS A 12 0.94 -4.36 -30.48
C LYS A 12 1.59 -5.46 -29.65
N GLU A 13 2.26 -5.11 -28.55
CA GLU A 13 2.96 -6.06 -27.66
C GLU A 13 2.01 -6.91 -26.81
N ILE A 14 0.88 -6.34 -26.38
CA ILE A 14 -0.20 -7.11 -25.74
C ILE A 14 -0.91 -7.97 -26.78
N GLY A 15 -1.12 -7.44 -27.98
CA GLY A 15 -1.95 -8.05 -29.01
C GLY A 15 -3.41 -7.62 -28.84
N THR A 16 -4.02 -7.18 -29.93
CA THR A 16 -5.36 -6.56 -29.92
C THR A 16 -6.48 -7.50 -29.43
N GLU A 17 -6.28 -8.82 -29.50
CA GLU A 17 -7.21 -9.83 -29.03
C GLU A 17 -7.09 -10.12 -27.52
N GLN A 18 -5.94 -9.83 -26.91
CA GLN A 18 -5.67 -10.05 -25.48
C GLN A 18 -5.99 -8.81 -24.62
N LEU A 19 -6.20 -7.64 -25.25
CA LEU A 19 -6.58 -6.42 -24.57
C LEU A 19 -8.00 -6.54 -24.01
N PRO A 20 -8.19 -6.44 -22.68
CA PRO A 20 -9.53 -6.51 -22.10
C PRO A 20 -10.41 -5.36 -22.61
N ALA A 21 -11.65 -5.69 -22.96
CA ALA A 21 -12.59 -4.74 -23.58
C ALA A 21 -12.90 -3.51 -22.72
N ASN A 22 -12.75 -3.61 -21.40
CA ASN A 22 -13.06 -2.53 -20.45
C ASN A 22 -11.83 -1.93 -19.76
N GLU A 23 -10.62 -2.38 -20.08
CA GLU A 23 -9.39 -1.85 -19.47
C GLU A 23 -8.76 -0.73 -20.31
N HIS A 24 -8.11 0.20 -19.62
CA HIS A 24 -7.42 1.36 -20.17
C HIS A 24 -6.08 1.54 -19.46
N TYR A 25 -4.99 1.65 -20.22
CA TYR A 25 -3.63 1.70 -19.72
C TYR A 25 -3.03 3.09 -19.95
N PHE A 26 -3.08 3.94 -18.93
CA PHE A 26 -2.65 5.33 -19.04
C PHE A 26 -1.54 5.64 -18.06
N GLY A 27 -0.39 6.08 -18.58
CA GLY A 27 0.68 6.67 -17.78
C GLY A 27 0.24 7.98 -17.13
N LEU A 28 0.93 8.40 -16.07
CA LEU A 28 0.69 9.64 -15.35
C LEU A 28 1.88 10.59 -15.51
N VAL A 29 1.62 11.80 -16.02
CA VAL A 29 2.66 12.82 -16.19
C VAL A 29 3.31 13.17 -14.85
N ASN A 30 4.64 13.21 -14.80
CA ASN A 30 5.41 13.69 -13.66
C ASN A 30 5.44 15.24 -13.62
N PHE A 31 5.14 15.84 -12.47
CA PHE A 31 5.17 17.30 -12.25
C PHE A 31 6.37 17.76 -11.42
N GLY A 32 7.52 17.12 -11.62
CA GLY A 32 8.73 17.32 -10.86
C GLY A 32 8.69 16.55 -9.55
N ASN A 33 9.38 15.41 -9.51
CA ASN A 33 9.49 14.54 -8.33
C ASN A 33 8.15 14.00 -7.81
N THR A 34 7.15 13.80 -8.67
CA THR A 34 5.83 13.24 -8.27
C THR A 34 5.68 11.74 -8.56
N CYS A 35 6.74 11.05 -8.97
CA CYS A 35 6.71 9.62 -9.30
C CYS A 35 6.32 8.72 -8.11
N TYR A 36 6.63 9.14 -6.87
CA TYR A 36 6.17 8.46 -5.65
C TYR A 36 4.63 8.39 -5.59
N GLY A 37 3.96 9.46 -6.01
CA GLY A 37 2.51 9.53 -6.07
C GLY A 37 1.96 8.76 -7.26
N ASN A 38 2.57 8.93 -8.44
CA ASN A 38 2.14 8.24 -9.67
C ASN A 38 2.20 6.71 -9.49
N SER A 39 3.30 6.17 -8.99
CA SER A 39 3.50 4.73 -8.81
C SER A 39 2.46 4.11 -7.84
N VAL A 40 2.17 4.78 -6.74
CA VAL A 40 1.14 4.36 -5.77
C VAL A 40 -0.27 4.48 -6.35
N LEU A 41 -0.56 5.55 -7.10
CA LEU A 41 -1.86 5.72 -7.78
C LEU A 41 -2.10 4.60 -8.80
N GLN A 42 -1.07 4.19 -9.56
CA GLN A 42 -1.16 3.04 -10.45
C GLN A 42 -1.41 1.75 -9.66
N ALA A 43 -0.65 1.49 -8.59
CA ALA A 43 -0.85 0.30 -7.78
C ALA A 43 -2.27 0.21 -7.20
N LEU A 44 -2.81 1.33 -6.69
CA LEU A 44 -4.18 1.42 -6.17
C LEU A 44 -5.24 1.30 -7.28
N TYR A 45 -4.99 1.81 -8.50
CA TYR A 45 -5.91 1.67 -9.62
C TYR A 45 -6.07 0.20 -10.04
N PHE A 46 -5.00 -0.59 -10.00
CA PHE A 46 -5.05 -2.01 -10.33
C PHE A 46 -5.47 -2.92 -9.17
N CYS A 47 -5.57 -2.37 -7.95
CA CYS A 47 -6.35 -2.99 -6.88
C CYS A 47 -7.85 -2.89 -7.19
N ARG A 48 -8.40 -3.86 -7.93
CA ARG A 48 -9.77 -3.80 -8.49
C ARG A 48 -10.85 -3.42 -7.47
N PRO A 49 -10.91 -4.00 -6.25
CA PRO A 49 -11.92 -3.61 -5.26
C PRO A 49 -11.85 -2.13 -4.87
N PHE A 50 -10.64 -1.58 -4.75
CA PHE A 50 -10.44 -0.15 -4.44
C PHE A 50 -10.89 0.73 -5.61
N ARG A 51 -10.47 0.39 -6.85
CA ARG A 51 -10.89 1.10 -8.06
C ARG A 51 -12.41 1.13 -8.18
N GLU A 52 -13.09 0.01 -7.96
CA GLU A 52 -14.55 -0.09 -8.05
C GLU A 52 -15.25 0.80 -7.02
N LYS A 53 -14.81 0.79 -5.74
CA LYS A 53 -15.37 1.67 -4.70
C LYS A 53 -15.15 3.15 -5.03
N VAL A 54 -13.99 3.53 -5.56
CA VAL A 54 -13.70 4.91 -5.99
C VAL A 54 -14.58 5.34 -7.18
N LEU A 55 -14.78 4.47 -8.17
CA LEU A 55 -15.66 4.74 -9.30
C LEU A 55 -17.14 4.80 -8.88
N GLN A 56 -17.58 3.93 -7.97
CA GLN A 56 -18.92 3.99 -7.37
C GLN A 56 -19.12 5.28 -6.60
N PHE A 57 -18.12 5.72 -5.81
CA PHE A 57 -18.14 7.01 -5.14
C PHE A 57 -18.38 8.16 -6.13
N LYS A 58 -17.66 8.17 -7.27
CA LYS A 58 -17.86 9.18 -8.32
C LYS A 58 -19.30 9.24 -8.84
N GLN A 59 -19.95 8.08 -9.00
CA GLN A 59 -21.32 7.99 -9.51
C GLN A 59 -22.34 8.58 -8.54
N HIS A 60 -22.16 8.35 -7.23
CA HIS A 60 -23.04 8.87 -6.19
C HIS A 60 -22.82 10.37 -5.92
N GLN A 61 -21.64 10.91 -6.24
CA GLN A 61 -21.28 12.29 -5.96
C GLN A 61 -21.81 13.35 -6.94
N LYS A 62 -22.67 12.99 -7.92
CA LYS A 62 -23.15 13.90 -8.98
C LYS A 62 -23.76 15.24 -8.49
N ASN A 63 -24.16 15.33 -7.23
CA ASN A 63 -24.80 16.51 -6.64
C ASN A 63 -23.96 17.30 -5.62
N ASN A 64 -22.78 16.81 -5.20
CA ASN A 64 -21.97 17.47 -4.18
C ASN A 64 -20.83 18.28 -4.82
N LYS A 65 -20.71 19.57 -4.48
CA LYS A 65 -19.77 20.52 -5.11
C LYS A 65 -18.46 20.69 -4.35
N LYS A 66 -18.28 20.08 -3.18
CA LYS A 66 -17.08 20.29 -2.37
C LYS A 66 -15.92 19.44 -2.91
N GLU A 67 -14.92 20.12 -3.47
CA GLU A 67 -13.68 19.49 -3.91
C GLU A 67 -12.85 19.03 -2.69
N THR A 68 -12.50 17.74 -2.67
CA THR A 68 -11.63 17.08 -1.68
C THR A 68 -10.61 16.19 -2.38
N LEU A 69 -9.59 15.71 -1.65
CA LEU A 69 -8.64 14.75 -2.21
C LEU A 69 -9.33 13.49 -2.80
N LEU A 70 -10.37 12.97 -2.13
CA LEU A 70 -11.15 11.83 -2.62
C LEU A 70 -11.93 12.17 -3.91
N THR A 71 -12.51 13.37 -4.03
CA THR A 71 -13.19 13.75 -5.28
C THR A 71 -12.19 13.86 -6.44
N CYS A 72 -11.00 14.39 -6.19
CA CYS A 72 -9.93 14.47 -7.20
C CYS A 72 -9.39 13.09 -7.58
N LEU A 73 -9.27 12.16 -6.63
CA LEU A 73 -8.91 10.77 -6.89
C LEU A 73 -9.97 10.09 -7.76
N ALA A 74 -11.24 10.28 -7.41
CA ALA A 74 -12.38 9.73 -8.13
C ALA A 74 -12.49 10.29 -9.56
N ASP A 75 -12.23 11.58 -9.74
CA ASP A 75 -12.12 12.22 -11.06
C ASP A 75 -10.99 11.63 -11.89
N LEU A 76 -9.82 11.40 -11.28
CA LEU A 76 -8.67 10.80 -11.95
C LEU A 76 -8.96 9.37 -12.40
N PHE A 77 -9.46 8.52 -11.51
CA PHE A 77 -9.79 7.12 -11.81
C PHE A 77 -10.89 7.02 -12.86
N TYR A 78 -11.91 7.86 -12.76
CA TYR A 78 -12.97 7.96 -13.78
C TYR A 78 -12.41 8.42 -15.13
N SER A 79 -11.51 9.41 -15.12
CA SER A 79 -10.84 9.89 -16.32
C SER A 79 -10.02 8.81 -17.00
N ILE A 80 -9.36 7.91 -16.27
CA ILE A 80 -8.64 6.76 -16.84
C ILE A 80 -9.64 5.74 -17.41
N ALA A 81 -10.64 5.35 -16.60
CA ALA A 81 -11.59 4.29 -16.93
C ALA A 81 -12.54 4.60 -18.11
N THR A 82 -12.66 5.88 -18.49
CA THR A 82 -13.60 6.34 -19.54
C THR A 82 -12.90 6.91 -20.77
N GLN A 83 -11.58 6.69 -20.91
CA GLN A 83 -10.86 7.13 -22.10
C GLN A 83 -11.41 6.45 -23.36
N LYS A 84 -11.38 7.19 -24.47
CA LYS A 84 -11.75 6.63 -25.79
C LYS A 84 -10.66 5.74 -26.36
N LYS A 85 -9.40 6.04 -26.05
CA LYS A 85 -8.23 5.26 -26.46
C LYS A 85 -7.91 4.25 -25.38
N LYS A 86 -7.36 3.09 -25.76
CA LYS A 86 -6.94 2.05 -24.82
C LYS A 86 -5.65 2.38 -24.10
N VAL A 87 -4.74 3.08 -24.78
CA VAL A 87 -3.42 3.45 -24.24
C VAL A 87 -3.19 4.95 -24.40
N GLY A 88 -2.50 5.55 -23.44
CA GLY A 88 -2.06 6.94 -23.53
C GLY A 88 -1.47 7.46 -22.23
N THR A 89 -1.61 8.77 -22.02
CA THR A 89 -1.07 9.47 -20.85
C THR A 89 -2.11 10.45 -20.31
N ILE A 90 -2.22 10.55 -18.99
CA ILE A 90 -3.07 11.51 -18.27
C ILE A 90 -2.21 12.39 -17.37
N ALA A 91 -2.57 13.67 -17.31
CA ALA A 91 -1.93 14.65 -16.43
C ALA A 91 -2.73 14.77 -15.11
N PRO A 92 -2.28 14.21 -13.97
CA PRO A 92 -3.01 14.27 -12.69
C PRO A 92 -2.96 15.65 -11.99
N LYS A 93 -2.99 16.76 -12.75
CA LYS A 93 -2.81 18.14 -12.24
C LYS A 93 -3.71 18.47 -11.06
N LYS A 94 -5.02 18.23 -11.19
CA LYS A 94 -6.00 18.54 -10.13
C LYS A 94 -5.70 17.77 -8.84
N PHE A 95 -5.38 16.48 -8.96
CA PHE A 95 -5.05 15.65 -7.82
C PHE A 95 -3.78 16.15 -7.12
N ILE A 96 -2.71 16.42 -7.87
CA ILE A 96 -1.44 16.90 -7.31
C ILE A 96 -1.60 18.29 -6.66
N THR A 97 -2.30 19.22 -7.32
CA THR A 97 -2.60 20.54 -6.72
C THR A 97 -3.38 20.41 -5.43
N ARG A 98 -4.35 19.48 -5.38
CA ARG A 98 -5.13 19.25 -4.16
C ARG A 98 -4.30 18.61 -3.05
N LEU A 99 -3.47 17.62 -3.38
CA LEU A 99 -2.56 16.96 -2.45
C LEU A 99 -1.63 17.96 -1.76
N ARG A 100 -0.93 18.79 -2.55
CA ARG A 100 -0.03 19.84 -2.04
C ARG A 100 -0.75 20.83 -1.13
N LYS A 101 -1.99 21.19 -1.48
CA LYS A 101 -2.80 22.11 -0.66
C LYS A 101 -3.27 21.49 0.66
N GLU A 102 -3.54 20.19 0.71
CA GLU A 102 -4.03 19.51 1.93
C GLU A 102 -2.91 19.00 2.85
N TYR A 103 -1.69 18.80 2.35
CA TYR A 103 -0.58 18.26 3.13
C TYR A 103 0.73 18.97 2.82
N GLU A 104 1.13 19.86 3.74
CA GLU A 104 2.31 20.73 3.59
C GLU A 104 3.62 19.94 3.35
N LEU A 105 3.74 18.73 3.91
CA LEU A 105 4.92 17.88 3.71
C LEU A 105 5.14 17.52 2.23
N PHE A 106 4.06 17.48 1.42
CA PHE A 106 4.16 17.25 -0.03
C PHE A 106 4.13 18.55 -0.86
N ASP A 107 3.96 19.73 -0.23
CA ASP A 107 3.96 21.03 -0.91
C ASP A 107 5.38 21.55 -1.20
N ASN A 108 6.13 20.75 -1.94
CA ASN A 108 7.46 21.10 -2.41
C ASN A 108 7.78 20.33 -3.70
N TYR A 109 8.97 20.58 -4.23
CA TYR A 109 9.49 19.91 -5.43
C TYR A 109 10.52 18.82 -5.08
N MET A 110 10.56 18.37 -3.81
CA MET A 110 11.44 17.29 -3.36
C MET A 110 10.80 15.94 -3.64
N GLN A 111 11.63 14.90 -3.71
CA GLN A 111 11.12 13.54 -3.65
C GLN A 111 10.61 13.21 -2.27
N GLN A 112 9.58 12.38 -2.25
CA GLN A 112 8.87 11.97 -1.05
C GLN A 112 8.81 10.44 -0.99
N ASP A 113 8.54 9.92 0.19
CA ASP A 113 8.39 8.48 0.39
C ASP A 113 7.03 8.01 -0.15
N ALA A 114 7.05 7.00 -1.03
CA ALA A 114 5.83 6.41 -1.58
C ALA A 114 4.96 5.75 -0.49
N HIS A 115 5.58 5.22 0.58
CA HIS A 115 4.87 4.62 1.71
C HIS A 115 4.18 5.68 2.55
N GLU A 116 4.84 6.82 2.81
CA GLU A 116 4.24 7.97 3.50
C GLU A 116 3.03 8.50 2.71
N PHE A 117 3.17 8.63 1.38
CA PHE A 117 2.05 9.01 0.52
C PHE A 117 0.89 8.03 0.55
N LEU A 118 1.16 6.72 0.48
CA LEU A 118 0.13 5.68 0.58
C LEU A 118 -0.63 5.77 1.90
N ASN A 119 0.10 5.85 3.01
CA ASN A 119 -0.48 5.90 4.35
C ASN A 119 -1.33 7.18 4.52
N TYR A 120 -0.80 8.33 4.10
CA TYR A 120 -1.55 9.59 4.10
C TYR A 120 -2.84 9.48 3.25
N LEU A 121 -2.73 8.98 2.02
CA LEU A 121 -3.87 8.90 1.10
C LEU A 121 -4.98 8.00 1.64
N LEU A 122 -4.66 6.80 2.12
CA LEU A 122 -5.66 5.86 2.63
C LEU A 122 -6.36 6.38 3.88
N ASN A 123 -5.60 6.90 4.87
CA ASN A 123 -6.18 7.50 6.07
C ASN A 123 -7.05 8.70 5.71
N ARG A 124 -6.57 9.58 4.84
CA ARG A 124 -7.32 10.77 4.42
C ARG A 124 -8.63 10.42 3.70
N VAL A 125 -8.60 9.40 2.83
CA VAL A 125 -9.82 8.92 2.18
C VAL A 125 -10.79 8.32 3.22
N SER A 126 -10.31 7.54 4.19
CA SER A 126 -11.17 7.01 5.27
C SER A 126 -11.83 8.14 6.06
N GLU A 127 -11.07 9.14 6.51
CA GLU A 127 -11.59 10.33 7.22
C GLU A 127 -12.70 11.05 6.42
N LEU A 128 -12.48 11.27 5.13
CA LEU A 128 -13.45 11.95 4.26
C LEU A 128 -14.76 11.15 4.14
N LEU A 129 -14.67 9.82 4.06
CA LEU A 129 -15.85 8.93 4.04
C LEU A 129 -16.59 8.96 5.37
N GLN A 130 -15.88 8.94 6.50
CA GLN A 130 -16.50 9.05 7.82
C GLN A 130 -17.22 10.40 7.98
N ALA A 131 -16.61 11.49 7.53
CA ALA A 131 -17.22 12.83 7.57
C ALA A 131 -18.50 12.91 6.72
N GLU A 132 -18.54 12.30 5.54
CA GLU A 132 -19.77 12.25 4.72
C GLU A 132 -20.88 11.42 5.38
N LYS A 133 -20.53 10.28 6.02
CA LYS A 133 -21.50 9.48 6.79
C LYS A 133 -22.10 10.26 7.96
N GLN A 134 -21.30 11.06 8.66
CA GLN A 134 -21.77 11.88 9.78
C GLN A 134 -22.61 13.09 9.32
N GLY A 135 -22.23 13.73 8.22
CA GLY A 135 -22.97 14.86 7.65
C GLY A 135 -24.36 14.48 7.08
N ASN A 136 -24.54 13.22 6.67
CA ASN A 136 -25.81 12.70 6.14
C ASN A 136 -26.75 12.13 7.21
N LYS A 137 -26.31 11.95 8.47
CA LYS A 137 -27.22 11.55 9.55
C LYS A 137 -28.14 12.74 9.90
N PRO A 138 -29.47 12.60 9.87
CA PRO A 138 -30.35 13.63 10.42
C PRO A 138 -29.97 13.84 11.89
N LYS A 139 -29.94 15.10 12.35
CA LYS A 139 -29.72 15.47 13.76
C LYS A 139 -30.84 14.89 14.62
N SER A 140 -30.80 13.59 14.91
CA SER A 140 -31.65 12.94 15.88
C SER A 140 -31.16 13.30 17.27
N VAL A 141 -32.13 13.52 18.16
CA VAL A 141 -31.97 14.00 19.53
C VAL A 141 -30.99 13.12 20.31
N ASN A 142 -30.09 13.79 21.03
CA ASN A 142 -29.06 13.22 21.88
C ASN A 142 -29.62 12.16 22.85
N ASN A 143 -29.28 10.90 22.63
CA ASN A 143 -29.17 9.90 23.70
C ASN A 143 -27.67 9.60 23.90
N PRO A 144 -27.06 9.97 25.03
CA PRO A 144 -25.62 9.85 25.26
C PRO A 144 -25.12 8.44 25.61
N GLU A 145 -25.96 7.39 25.59
CA GLU A 145 -25.63 6.10 26.23
C GLU A 145 -25.29 4.92 25.30
N ILE A 146 -25.13 5.13 23.99
CA ILE A 146 -24.56 4.07 23.13
C ILE A 146 -23.55 4.70 22.16
N GLN A 147 -22.30 4.87 22.59
CA GLN A 147 -21.18 5.07 21.67
C GLN A 147 -20.93 3.75 20.93
N SER A 148 -21.79 3.40 19.98
CA SER A 148 -21.47 2.34 19.04
C SER A 148 -20.27 2.78 18.21
N LYS A 149 -19.26 1.91 18.08
CA LYS A 149 -18.11 2.17 17.21
C LYS A 149 -18.63 2.60 15.82
N PRO A 150 -18.08 3.67 15.22
CA PRO A 150 -18.50 4.10 13.91
C PRO A 150 -18.36 2.94 12.92
N GLU A 151 -19.35 2.78 12.03
CA GLU A 151 -19.31 1.74 11.01
C GLU A 151 -18.08 1.91 10.10
N PRO A 152 -17.39 0.81 9.77
CA PRO A 152 -16.17 0.86 9.00
C PRO A 152 -16.40 1.52 7.63
N THR A 153 -15.39 2.22 7.15
CA THR A 153 -15.39 2.73 5.76
C THR A 153 -15.03 1.61 4.79
N TRP A 154 -15.31 1.80 3.51
CA TRP A 154 -14.86 0.83 2.51
C TRP A 154 -13.33 0.79 2.37
N VAL A 155 -12.58 1.80 2.83
CA VAL A 155 -11.11 1.71 2.92
C VAL A 155 -10.73 0.70 3.99
N GLU A 156 -11.38 0.75 5.14
CA GLU A 156 -11.16 -0.16 6.26
C GLU A 156 -11.65 -1.58 5.92
N GLU A 157 -12.76 -1.73 5.19
CA GLU A 157 -13.20 -3.02 4.66
C GLU A 157 -12.13 -3.69 3.79
N LEU A 158 -11.42 -2.90 2.97
CA LEU A 158 -10.46 -3.41 1.99
C LEU A 158 -9.06 -3.63 2.59
N PHE A 159 -8.51 -2.63 3.27
CA PHE A 159 -7.10 -2.61 3.70
C PHE A 159 -6.91 -2.89 5.19
N GLN A 160 -7.97 -2.82 6.03
CA GLN A 160 -7.78 -2.97 7.47
C GLN A 160 -7.62 -4.43 7.88
N GLY A 161 -6.42 -4.75 8.36
CA GLY A 161 -6.15 -5.90 9.19
C GLY A 161 -6.08 -5.53 10.66
N THR A 162 -5.98 -6.54 11.51
CA THR A 162 -5.80 -6.38 12.96
C THR A 162 -4.74 -7.37 13.41
N PHE A 163 -3.77 -6.91 14.21
CA PHE A 163 -2.89 -7.80 14.97
C PHE A 163 -3.13 -7.67 16.47
N THR A 164 -2.87 -8.74 17.20
CA THR A 164 -2.84 -8.76 18.66
C THR A 164 -1.39 -8.74 19.12
N ASN A 165 -0.99 -7.65 19.78
CA ASN A 165 0.29 -7.54 20.45
C ASN A 165 0.16 -8.14 21.85
N GLU A 166 0.86 -9.24 22.10
CA GLU A 166 0.86 -9.95 23.37
C GLU A 166 2.21 -9.75 24.07
N THR A 167 2.18 -9.35 25.34
CA THR A 167 3.37 -9.20 26.19
C THR A 167 3.20 -10.03 27.45
N ARG A 168 4.04 -11.06 27.61
CA ARG A 168 4.12 -11.92 28.80
C ARG A 168 5.28 -11.49 29.67
N CYS A 169 5.01 -11.01 30.88
CA CYS A 169 6.04 -10.74 31.88
C CYS A 169 6.72 -12.05 32.30
N LEU A 170 8.05 -12.12 32.29
CA LEU A 170 8.79 -13.33 32.68
C LEU A 170 8.98 -13.47 34.19
N ASN A 171 8.65 -12.43 34.97
CA ASN A 171 8.74 -12.47 36.43
C ASN A 171 7.43 -12.94 37.09
N CYS A 172 6.27 -12.39 36.68
CA CYS A 172 4.97 -12.73 37.26
C CYS A 172 4.03 -13.51 36.31
N GLU A 173 4.50 -13.85 35.11
CA GLU A 173 3.76 -14.57 34.06
C GLU A 173 2.47 -13.89 33.56
N THR A 174 2.16 -12.67 34.02
CA THR A 174 1.00 -11.91 33.54
C THR A 174 1.15 -11.61 32.05
N VAL A 175 0.08 -11.89 31.30
CA VAL A 175 -0.03 -11.62 29.87
C VAL A 175 -0.92 -10.40 29.67
N SER A 176 -0.43 -9.39 28.95
CA SER A 176 -1.25 -8.31 28.40
C SER A 176 -1.41 -8.49 26.91
N SER A 177 -2.63 -8.30 26.41
CA SER A 177 -2.96 -8.41 24.99
C SER A 177 -3.66 -7.14 24.53
N LYS A 178 -3.19 -6.56 23.44
CA LYS A 178 -3.78 -5.36 22.84
C LYS A 178 -3.96 -5.56 21.34
N ASP A 179 -5.18 -5.38 20.87
CA ASP A 179 -5.49 -5.37 19.45
C ASP A 179 -5.15 -4.00 18.84
N GLU A 180 -4.46 -3.99 17.71
CA GLU A 180 -4.15 -2.80 16.94
C GLU A 180 -4.48 -3.05 15.46
N ASP A 181 -5.19 -2.08 14.88
CA ASP A 181 -5.57 -2.11 13.47
C ASP A 181 -4.47 -1.51 12.59
N PHE A 182 -4.37 -2.00 11.35
CA PHE A 182 -3.40 -1.50 10.37
C PHE A 182 -4.01 -1.47 8.97
N LEU A 183 -3.59 -0.50 8.14
CA LEU A 183 -3.94 -0.44 6.71
C LEU A 183 -2.82 -0.98 5.81
N ASP A 184 -1.60 -1.05 6.36
CA ASP A 184 -0.42 -1.63 5.73
C ASP A 184 0.45 -2.30 6.80
N LEU A 185 1.26 -3.26 6.40
CA LEU A 185 2.19 -3.96 7.29
C LEU A 185 3.62 -3.66 6.88
N SER A 186 4.31 -2.89 7.72
CA SER A 186 5.73 -2.58 7.53
C SER A 186 6.61 -3.69 8.11
N VAL A 187 7.27 -4.45 7.24
CA VAL A 187 8.11 -5.59 7.63
C VAL A 187 9.59 -5.25 7.58
N ASP A 188 10.33 -5.71 8.59
CA ASP A 188 11.78 -5.62 8.61
C ASP A 188 12.39 -6.59 7.59
N VAL A 189 13.45 -6.14 6.91
CA VAL A 189 14.11 -6.88 5.85
C VAL A 189 15.52 -7.27 6.24
N GLU A 190 15.87 -8.51 5.92
CA GLU A 190 17.20 -9.08 6.12
C GLU A 190 17.79 -9.54 4.78
N GLN A 191 19.11 -9.74 4.75
CA GLN A 191 19.79 -10.14 3.53
C GLN A 191 19.40 -11.56 3.11
N ASN A 192 19.08 -11.74 1.82
CA ASN A 192 18.69 -13.03 1.23
C ASN A 192 17.47 -13.69 1.91
N THR A 193 16.43 -12.91 2.18
CA THR A 193 15.19 -13.39 2.80
C THR A 193 14.02 -13.47 1.80
N SER A 194 12.84 -13.83 2.29
CA SER A 194 11.58 -13.80 1.54
C SER A 194 10.47 -13.16 2.35
N ILE A 195 9.43 -12.64 1.69
CA ILE A 195 8.24 -12.11 2.36
C ILE A 195 7.57 -13.15 3.25
N THR A 196 7.50 -14.40 2.79
CA THR A 196 6.98 -15.50 3.59
C THR A 196 7.77 -15.69 4.89
N HIS A 197 9.09 -15.51 4.84
CA HIS A 197 9.92 -15.54 6.04
C HIS A 197 9.73 -14.30 6.91
N CYS A 198 9.75 -13.09 6.34
CA CYS A 198 9.53 -11.83 7.06
C CYS A 198 8.19 -11.84 7.82
N LEU A 199 7.11 -12.33 7.22
CA LEU A 199 5.79 -12.40 7.85
C LEU A 199 5.71 -13.47 8.95
N ARG A 200 6.46 -14.56 8.83
CA ARG A 200 6.62 -15.53 9.93
C ARG A 200 7.45 -14.95 11.08
N GLY A 201 8.52 -14.24 10.75
CA GLY A 201 9.36 -13.52 11.71
C GLY A 201 8.59 -12.43 12.45
N PHE A 202 7.69 -11.73 11.77
CA PHE A 202 6.80 -10.74 12.37
C PHE A 202 5.94 -11.31 13.52
N SER A 203 5.57 -12.60 13.43
CA SER A 203 4.86 -13.31 14.51
C SER A 203 5.76 -14.12 15.45
N SER A 204 7.08 -14.00 15.33
CA SER A 204 8.01 -14.64 16.26
C SER A 204 7.98 -13.95 17.63
N THR A 205 8.38 -14.69 18.66
CA THR A 205 8.47 -14.16 20.02
C THR A 205 9.82 -13.50 20.23
N GLU A 206 9.81 -12.21 20.50
CA GLU A 206 10.97 -11.43 20.92
C GLU A 206 11.09 -11.43 22.44
N THR A 207 12.32 -11.44 22.96
CA THR A 207 12.57 -11.29 24.41
C THR A 207 13.09 -9.89 24.70
N LEU A 208 12.32 -9.13 25.47
CA LEU A 208 12.64 -7.80 25.95
C LEU A 208 13.54 -7.93 27.19
N CYS A 209 14.84 -7.63 27.02
CA CYS A 209 15.85 -7.73 28.08
C CYS A 209 16.73 -6.47 28.17
N ALA A 210 17.62 -6.43 29.17
CA ALA A 210 18.57 -5.34 29.39
C ALA A 210 17.91 -3.93 29.39
N GLU A 211 18.27 -3.07 28.44
CA GLU A 211 17.77 -1.69 28.33
C GLU A 211 16.31 -1.63 27.85
N GLN A 212 15.83 -2.67 27.16
CA GLN A 212 14.50 -2.76 26.55
C GLN A 212 13.46 -3.41 27.46
N LYS A 213 13.73 -3.57 28.76
CA LYS A 213 12.80 -4.18 29.73
C LYS A 213 11.42 -3.49 29.74
N TYR A 214 10.37 -4.30 29.74
CA TYR A 214 8.96 -3.90 29.79
C TYR A 214 8.56 -3.47 31.21
N TYR A 215 7.81 -2.37 31.34
CA TYR A 215 7.23 -2.00 32.63
C TYR A 215 5.97 -2.81 32.89
N CYS A 216 6.04 -3.74 33.85
CA CYS A 216 4.90 -4.57 34.22
C CYS A 216 4.07 -3.86 35.29
N GLU A 217 2.79 -3.62 35.01
CA GLU A 217 1.85 -2.98 35.95
C GLU A 217 1.60 -3.83 37.21
N VAL A 218 1.66 -5.16 37.11
CA VAL A 218 1.50 -6.08 38.24
C VAL A 218 2.74 -6.10 39.14
N CYS A 219 3.94 -6.05 38.56
CA CYS A 219 5.19 -6.00 39.33
C CYS A 219 5.58 -4.57 39.75
N CYS A 220 4.88 -3.55 39.26
CA CYS A 220 5.20 -2.13 39.43
C CYS A 220 6.67 -1.79 39.15
N SER A 221 7.29 -2.45 38.16
CA SER A 221 8.73 -2.34 37.88
C SER A 221 9.09 -2.85 36.47
N LYS A 222 10.30 -2.50 35.99
CA LYS A 222 10.83 -3.00 34.71
C LYS A 222 11.25 -4.47 34.83
N GLN A 223 10.63 -5.32 34.03
CA GLN A 223 10.83 -6.76 34.01
C GLN A 223 11.24 -7.23 32.62
N GLU A 224 11.88 -8.40 32.57
CA GLU A 224 12.04 -9.11 31.30
C GLU A 224 10.68 -9.62 30.85
N ALA A 225 10.44 -9.59 29.54
CA ALA A 225 9.16 -9.98 28.98
C ALA A 225 9.34 -10.64 27.62
N GLN A 226 8.40 -11.50 27.25
CA GLN A 226 8.26 -12.02 25.90
C GLN A 226 7.17 -11.23 25.19
N LYS A 227 7.49 -10.67 24.01
CA LYS A 227 6.57 -9.93 23.17
C LYS A 227 6.36 -10.67 21.85
N ARG A 228 5.12 -10.79 21.39
CA ARG A 228 4.80 -11.36 20.07
C ARG A 228 3.61 -10.67 19.45
N MET A 229 3.60 -10.58 18.11
CA MET A 229 2.49 -10.01 17.36
C MET A 229 1.79 -11.10 16.55
N ARG A 230 0.50 -11.35 16.82
CA ARG A 230 -0.29 -12.34 16.07
C ARG A 230 -1.22 -11.62 15.11
N VAL A 231 -1.25 -12.01 13.85
CA VAL A 231 -2.27 -11.50 12.93
C VAL A 231 -3.60 -12.11 13.34
N LYS A 232 -4.57 -11.27 13.67
CA LYS A 232 -5.92 -11.65 14.11
C LYS A 232 -6.93 -11.57 12.96
N LYS A 233 -6.86 -10.49 12.18
CA LYS A 233 -7.69 -10.26 11.00
C LYS A 233 -6.79 -9.90 9.82
N LEU A 234 -6.95 -10.65 8.73
CA LEU A 234 -6.27 -10.40 7.46
C LEU A 234 -7.14 -9.49 6.56
N PRO A 235 -6.57 -8.44 5.92
CA PRO A 235 -7.31 -7.53 5.05
C PRO A 235 -7.63 -8.15 3.69
N GLN A 236 -8.62 -7.64 2.95
CA GLN A 236 -8.88 -8.12 1.58
C GLN A 236 -7.72 -7.77 0.63
N ILE A 237 -7.14 -6.59 0.79
CA ILE A 237 -5.92 -6.15 0.12
C ILE A 237 -4.85 -5.94 1.19
N LEU A 238 -3.82 -6.78 1.16
CA LEU A 238 -2.67 -6.68 2.03
C LEU A 238 -1.60 -5.81 1.35
N ALA A 239 -1.42 -4.60 1.86
CA ALA A 239 -0.29 -3.74 1.52
C ALA A 239 0.90 -4.07 2.45
N LEU A 240 2.01 -4.53 1.87
CA LEU A 240 3.25 -4.82 2.59
C LEU A 240 4.29 -3.77 2.24
N HIS A 241 4.78 -3.05 3.23
CA HIS A 241 5.89 -2.13 3.09
C HIS A 241 7.18 -2.80 3.55
N LEU A 242 8.19 -2.84 2.67
CA LEU A 242 9.50 -3.36 3.00
C LEU A 242 10.34 -2.23 3.58
N LYS A 243 10.70 -2.31 4.87
CA LYS A 243 11.51 -1.30 5.57
C LYS A 243 12.96 -1.28 5.07
N ARG A 244 13.14 -0.87 3.83
CA ARG A 244 14.42 -0.82 3.14
C ARG A 244 15.22 0.43 3.50
N PHE A 245 14.77 1.29 4.39
CA PHE A 245 15.53 2.45 4.82
C PHE A 245 15.81 2.36 6.32
N LYS A 246 17.08 2.23 6.66
CA LYS A 246 17.55 2.15 8.04
C LYS A 246 18.40 3.35 8.37
N TYR A 247 18.13 3.97 9.51
CA TYR A 247 18.99 5.02 10.05
C TYR A 247 20.28 4.39 10.57
N MET A 248 21.41 4.86 10.07
CA MET A 248 22.74 4.40 10.47
C MET A 248 23.38 5.45 11.36
N GLU A 249 23.39 5.22 12.67
CA GLU A 249 23.94 6.16 13.67
C GLU A 249 25.39 6.56 13.35
N GLN A 250 26.22 5.60 12.94
CA GLN A 250 27.63 5.82 12.58
C GLN A 250 27.82 6.86 11.47
N MET A 251 26.84 6.98 10.55
CA MET A 251 26.88 7.92 9.43
C MET A 251 25.91 9.09 9.59
N ASN A 252 25.13 9.13 10.67
CA ASN A 252 24.07 10.09 10.94
C ASN A 252 23.13 10.30 9.72
N ARG A 253 22.75 9.22 9.03
CA ARG A 253 21.87 9.28 7.85
C ARG A 253 21.11 7.99 7.60
N PHE A 254 20.00 8.09 6.88
CA PHE A 254 19.32 6.93 6.33
C PHE A 254 20.11 6.31 5.17
N THR A 255 20.13 4.98 5.14
CA THR A 255 20.74 4.19 4.07
C THR A 255 19.73 3.19 3.55
N LYS A 256 19.68 3.04 2.22
CA LYS A 256 18.88 2.01 1.58
C LYS A 256 19.52 0.63 1.76
N LEU A 257 18.72 -0.32 2.21
CA LEU A 257 18.99 -1.75 2.28
C LEU A 257 18.61 -2.36 0.92
N SER A 258 19.60 -2.56 0.06
CA SER A 258 19.43 -3.17 -1.26
C SER A 258 19.29 -4.68 -1.20
N TYR A 259 18.89 -5.21 -0.04
CA TYR A 259 18.88 -6.63 0.24
C TYR A 259 18.00 -7.42 -0.73
N ARG A 260 18.43 -8.63 -1.05
CA ARG A 260 17.60 -9.56 -1.82
C ARG A 260 16.44 -10.08 -0.96
N VAL A 261 15.22 -9.63 -1.26
CA VAL A 261 13.97 -10.04 -0.61
C VAL A 261 13.03 -10.60 -1.68
N VAL A 262 12.81 -11.91 -1.64
CA VAL A 262 11.92 -12.59 -2.60
C VAL A 262 10.46 -12.37 -2.20
N PHE A 263 9.65 -11.91 -3.14
CA PHE A 263 8.19 -11.82 -2.97
C PHE A 263 7.49 -12.72 -4.01
N PRO A 264 6.74 -13.75 -3.56
CA PRO A 264 6.13 -14.70 -4.47
C PRO A 264 4.89 -14.11 -5.17
N LEU A 265 4.55 -14.60 -6.36
CA LEU A 265 3.33 -14.19 -7.05
C LEU A 265 2.05 -14.64 -6.31
N GLU A 266 2.15 -15.73 -5.55
CA GLU A 266 1.08 -16.24 -4.69
C GLU A 266 1.61 -16.34 -3.26
N LEU A 267 0.86 -15.80 -2.31
CA LEU A 267 1.24 -15.76 -0.92
C LEU A 267 0.16 -16.43 -0.07
N ARG A 268 0.52 -17.52 0.60
CA ARG A 268 -0.32 -18.15 1.62
C ARG A 268 -0.01 -17.53 2.97
N LEU A 269 -1.03 -16.98 3.62
CA LEU A 269 -0.94 -16.49 4.99
C LEU A 269 -1.83 -17.29 5.91
N PHE A 270 -1.23 -17.66 7.04
CA PHE A 270 -1.89 -18.35 8.14
C PHE A 270 -2.43 -17.28 9.07
N ASN A 271 -3.70 -17.40 9.46
CA ASN A 271 -4.16 -16.65 10.60
C ASN A 271 -3.48 -17.24 11.84
N THR A 272 -2.71 -16.43 12.55
CA THR A 272 -1.94 -16.92 13.70
C THR A 272 -2.74 -16.83 14.98
N SER A 273 -3.96 -16.28 14.99
CA SER A 273 -4.85 -16.24 16.17
C SER A 273 -5.68 -17.52 16.31
N ASP A 274 -5.81 -18.02 17.55
CA ASP A 274 -6.55 -19.26 17.85
C ASP A 274 -8.07 -19.12 17.61
N ASP A 275 -8.58 -17.88 17.56
CA ASP A 275 -10.00 -17.54 17.34
C ASP A 275 -10.32 -17.22 15.87
N ALA A 276 -9.41 -17.54 14.95
CA ALA A 276 -9.54 -17.23 13.54
C ALA A 276 -10.66 -18.04 12.85
N PHE A 277 -11.66 -17.34 12.30
CA PHE A 277 -12.77 -17.99 11.57
C PHE A 277 -12.33 -18.67 10.27
N ASN A 278 -11.22 -18.21 9.67
CA ASN A 278 -10.60 -18.80 8.48
C ASN A 278 -9.10 -19.01 8.73
N PRO A 279 -8.60 -20.27 8.73
CA PRO A 279 -7.23 -20.58 9.13
C PRO A 279 -6.18 -20.16 8.09
N ASP A 280 -6.56 -20.14 6.81
CA ASP A 280 -5.67 -19.86 5.69
C ASP A 280 -6.32 -18.88 4.70
N ARG A 281 -5.54 -17.92 4.20
CA ARG A 281 -5.96 -17.07 3.08
C ARG A 281 -4.88 -17.05 2.01
N MET A 282 -5.30 -17.33 0.78
CA MET A 282 -4.46 -17.21 -0.40
C MET A 282 -4.57 -15.80 -0.96
N TYR A 283 -3.43 -15.20 -1.24
CA TYR A 283 -3.31 -13.92 -1.89
C TYR A 283 -2.56 -14.04 -3.20
N ASP A 284 -2.95 -13.24 -4.17
CA ASP A 284 -2.24 -13.04 -5.43
C ASP A 284 -1.59 -11.65 -5.44
N LEU A 285 -0.35 -11.58 -5.88
CA LEU A 285 0.34 -10.31 -6.10
C LEU A 285 -0.35 -9.57 -7.25
N VAL A 286 -0.82 -8.35 -6.99
CA VAL A 286 -1.52 -7.52 -7.98
C VAL A 286 -0.74 -6.26 -8.37
N ALA A 287 0.08 -5.73 -7.47
CA ALA A 287 0.94 -4.60 -7.78
C ALA A 287 2.20 -4.56 -6.91
N VAL A 288 3.25 -3.93 -7.44
CA VAL A 288 4.53 -3.71 -6.77
C VAL A 288 4.99 -2.30 -7.08
N VAL A 289 5.15 -1.47 -6.05
CA VAL A 289 5.86 -0.19 -6.16
C VAL A 289 7.35 -0.46 -6.00
N ILE A 290 8.14 -0.06 -6.98
CA ILE A 290 9.60 -0.23 -7.00
C ILE A 290 10.25 1.11 -6.67
N HIS A 291 11.28 1.09 -5.81
CA HIS A 291 12.16 2.22 -5.60
C HIS A 291 13.52 2.00 -6.28
N ILE A 292 13.86 2.90 -7.18
CA ILE A 292 15.12 2.96 -7.93
C ILE A 292 16.02 4.00 -7.26
N GLY A 293 17.29 3.65 -7.03
CA GLY A 293 18.29 4.58 -6.47
C GLY A 293 18.68 4.26 -5.03
N SER A 294 19.57 5.08 -4.46
CA SER A 294 20.34 4.75 -3.25
C SER A 294 19.82 5.39 -1.95
N SER A 295 18.92 6.37 -2.02
CA SER A 295 18.41 7.08 -0.83
C SER A 295 16.97 7.55 -1.00
N LEU A 296 16.25 7.71 0.11
CA LEU A 296 14.85 8.20 0.16
C LEU A 296 14.61 9.47 -0.66
N ASN A 297 15.49 10.47 -0.52
CA ASN A 297 15.29 11.79 -1.10
C ASN A 297 15.88 11.92 -2.52
N ARG A 298 16.46 10.84 -3.06
CA ARG A 298 17.09 10.78 -4.38
C ARG A 298 16.95 9.36 -4.94
N GLY A 299 15.86 9.15 -5.64
CA GLY A 299 15.52 7.93 -6.33
C GLY A 299 14.53 8.18 -7.45
N HIS A 300 13.80 7.14 -7.82
CA HIS A 300 12.68 7.20 -8.76
C HIS A 300 11.74 6.05 -8.43
N TYR A 301 10.44 6.26 -8.61
CA TYR A 301 9.44 5.23 -8.32
C TYR A 301 8.70 4.83 -9.57
N ILE A 302 8.61 3.52 -9.79
CA ILE A 302 7.82 2.91 -10.86
C ILE A 302 6.83 1.91 -10.25
N SER A 303 5.83 1.49 -11.01
CA SER A 303 4.81 0.54 -10.55
C SER A 303 4.68 -0.62 -11.52
N ILE A 304 4.72 -1.83 -11.01
CA ILE A 304 4.45 -3.05 -11.77
C ILE A 304 3.08 -3.54 -11.36
N VAL A 305 2.19 -3.79 -12.32
CA VAL A 305 0.80 -4.16 -12.04
C VAL A 305 0.35 -5.34 -12.88
N LYS A 306 -0.51 -6.18 -12.32
CA LYS A 306 -1.13 -7.31 -13.01
C LYS A 306 -2.47 -6.88 -13.62
N SER A 307 -2.63 -7.09 -14.91
CA SER A 307 -3.92 -6.92 -15.63
C SER A 307 -4.23 -8.19 -16.39
N ASP A 308 -5.35 -8.84 -16.06
CA ASP A 308 -5.93 -9.97 -16.82
C ASP A 308 -4.93 -11.06 -17.26
N GLY A 309 -3.95 -11.37 -16.40
CA GLY A 309 -2.98 -12.44 -16.61
C GLY A 309 -1.62 -12.01 -17.15
N PHE A 310 -1.44 -10.75 -17.57
CA PHE A 310 -0.14 -10.19 -17.95
C PHE A 310 0.28 -9.06 -17.00
N TRP A 311 1.55 -8.65 -17.11
CA TRP A 311 2.14 -7.61 -16.27
C TRP A 311 2.52 -6.39 -17.09
N LEU A 312 2.33 -5.24 -16.47
CA LEU A 312 2.65 -3.92 -17.02
C LEU A 312 3.57 -3.18 -16.06
N LEU A 313 4.57 -2.50 -16.61
CA LEU A 313 5.44 -1.57 -15.92
C LEU A 313 5.00 -0.15 -16.28
N PHE A 314 4.66 0.63 -15.25
CA PHE A 314 4.30 2.04 -15.33
C PHE A 314 5.46 2.87 -14.79
N ASP A 315 6.13 3.58 -15.69
CA ASP A 315 7.14 4.57 -15.38
C ASP A 315 6.61 5.95 -15.81
N ASP A 316 5.95 6.63 -14.87
CA ASP A 316 5.25 7.89 -15.10
C ASP A 316 4.38 7.84 -16.37
N ASP A 317 4.73 8.55 -17.44
CA ASP A 317 3.98 8.62 -18.68
C ASP A 317 4.19 7.44 -19.64
N ILE A 318 5.14 6.56 -19.33
CA ILE A 318 5.51 5.37 -20.09
C ILE A 318 4.83 4.13 -19.48
N VAL A 319 4.30 3.28 -20.36
CA VAL A 319 3.66 2.02 -19.99
C VAL A 319 4.14 0.91 -20.92
N ASP A 320 4.80 -0.09 -20.36
CA ASP A 320 5.40 -1.20 -21.10
C ASP A 320 4.85 -2.54 -20.60
N LYS A 321 4.76 -3.53 -21.50
CA LYS A 321 4.47 -4.91 -21.12
C LYS A 321 5.75 -5.59 -20.67
N ILE A 322 5.70 -6.32 -19.56
CA ILE A 322 6.84 -7.08 -19.05
C ILE A 322 6.50 -8.54 -18.88
N ASP A 323 7.52 -9.40 -18.97
CA ASP A 323 7.39 -10.80 -18.62
C ASP A 323 7.34 -10.98 -17.10
N PRO A 324 6.58 -11.96 -16.57
CA PRO A 324 6.53 -12.21 -15.14
C PRO A 324 7.91 -12.46 -14.50
N SER A 325 8.86 -13.00 -15.26
CA SER A 325 10.23 -13.25 -14.78
C SER A 325 11.01 -11.96 -14.50
N THR A 326 10.69 -10.84 -15.17
CA THR A 326 11.30 -9.53 -14.91
C THR A 326 11.01 -9.03 -13.49
N ILE A 327 9.96 -9.55 -12.83
CA ILE A 327 9.65 -9.21 -11.44
C ILE A 327 10.79 -9.64 -10.50
N GLU A 328 11.50 -10.72 -10.83
CA GLU A 328 12.61 -11.26 -10.03
C GLU A 328 13.82 -10.30 -9.96
N ASP A 329 13.99 -9.46 -10.98
CA ASP A 329 15.05 -8.45 -11.03
C ASP A 329 14.91 -7.42 -9.89
N PHE A 330 13.67 -7.22 -9.41
CA PHE A 330 13.35 -6.27 -8.34
C PHE A 330 13.40 -6.88 -6.93
N TYR A 331 13.85 -8.13 -6.77
CA TYR A 331 14.08 -8.71 -5.44
C TYR A 331 15.20 -7.97 -4.69
N GLY A 332 16.13 -7.37 -5.42
CA GLY A 332 17.32 -6.72 -4.88
C GLY A 332 18.56 -7.59 -5.02
N LEU A 333 19.64 -7.17 -4.38
CA LEU A 333 20.98 -7.64 -4.68
C LEU A 333 21.42 -8.76 -3.73
N PRO A 334 22.06 -9.83 -4.23
CA PRO A 334 22.60 -10.90 -3.39
C PRO A 334 23.84 -10.45 -2.58
N SER A 335 24.43 -9.30 -2.92
CA SER A 335 25.53 -8.67 -2.18
C SER A 335 25.45 -7.14 -2.26
N ASP A 336 25.92 -6.45 -1.22
CA ASP A 336 25.87 -4.98 -1.10
C ASP A 336 26.91 -4.23 -1.98
N LEU A 337 27.44 -4.88 -3.02
CA LEU A 337 28.53 -4.33 -3.84
C LEU A 337 28.07 -3.25 -4.84
N GLN A 338 26.78 -3.20 -5.21
CA GLN A 338 26.26 -2.19 -6.12
C GLN A 338 25.48 -1.08 -5.38
N LYS A 339 25.81 0.18 -5.71
CA LYS A 339 25.25 1.37 -5.02
C LYS A 339 23.86 1.76 -5.50
N ASN A 340 23.50 1.46 -6.74
CA ASN A 340 22.18 1.70 -7.30
C ASN A 340 21.45 0.38 -7.44
N SER A 341 20.28 0.28 -6.80
CA SER A 341 19.42 -0.89 -6.85
C SER A 341 18.00 -0.47 -7.21
N GLU A 342 17.30 -1.36 -7.87
CA GLU A 342 15.87 -1.28 -8.17
C GLU A 342 15.21 -2.37 -7.36
N THR A 343 14.42 -1.99 -6.36
CA THR A 343 13.93 -2.96 -5.38
C THR A 343 12.46 -2.74 -5.13
N GLY A 344 11.70 -3.84 -5.06
CA GLY A 344 10.33 -3.83 -4.55
C GLY A 344 10.28 -3.15 -3.19
N TYR A 345 9.38 -2.18 -3.05
CA TYR A 345 9.28 -1.31 -1.88
C TYR A 345 7.93 -1.45 -1.19
N ILE A 346 6.84 -1.43 -1.95
CA ILE A 346 5.48 -1.71 -1.46
C ILE A 346 4.87 -2.80 -2.32
N LEU A 347 4.34 -3.85 -1.71
CA LEU A 347 3.71 -4.98 -2.38
C LEU A 347 2.22 -4.96 -2.07
N PHE A 348 1.39 -5.12 -3.09
CA PHE A 348 -0.07 -5.25 -2.94
C PHE A 348 -0.48 -6.66 -3.29
N TYR A 349 -0.97 -7.37 -2.28
CA TYR A 349 -1.51 -8.71 -2.37
C TYR A 349 -3.03 -8.65 -2.23
N GLN A 350 -3.78 -9.21 -3.18
CA GLN A 350 -5.24 -9.29 -3.11
C GLN A 350 -5.67 -10.72 -2.78
N SER A 351 -6.60 -10.88 -1.83
CA SER A 351 -7.12 -12.19 -1.48
C SER A 351 -7.99 -12.78 -2.59
N ARG A 352 -7.99 -14.12 -2.70
CA ARG A 352 -8.88 -14.86 -3.63
C ARG A 352 -10.34 -14.90 -3.18
N GLU A 353 -10.56 -14.83 -1.87
CA GLU A 353 -11.86 -14.82 -1.19
C GLU A 353 -11.98 -13.61 -0.28
#